data_AF-A0A7J6CGA3-F1
#
_entry.id   AF-A0A7J6CGA3-F1
#
_cell.length_a   1.000
_cell.length_b   1.000
_cell.length_c   1.000
_cell.angle_alpha   90.00
_cell.angle_beta   90.00
_cell.angle_gamma   90.00
#
_symmetry.space_group_name_H-M   'P 1'
#
loop_
_entity.id
_entity.type
_entity.pdbx_description
1 polymer ?
#
loop_
_entity_poly.entity_id
_entity_poly.type
_entity_poly.pdbx_seq_one_letter_code
_entity_poly.pdbx_strand_id
1 'polypeptide(L)'
;MDGAWAVILISLAMFVGCFMLGIIPLLINLSEQKLQLITVLGAGLLCGTALSIIIPEGVELVQESWKDWYCSAMGENQNISESNSTLHLTARKGLRPHFFIGVSLVSGFTLMFVVDQIANYCSMHEPRARMYSGNSVTATLGLLIHAAADGVALGAAAASSQVSVQVVVFFAVILHKAPAAFGLVSFLMHAGLERKTIQKHLLAFSAAAPLMAISTYFILSATNGSSQNRLSTTGIGMLFSAGTFLYVATVHVLPEINSRGHQSSTHLHHHTGTGAYQQQGGLGITESLTLILGTGLPVLLALGLPDD
;
A
#
# COMPACT_ATOMS: atom_id res chain seq x y z
N MET A 1 -5.52 -30.32 -1.50
CA MET A 1 -6.78 -29.56 -1.68
C MET A 1 -6.88 -28.38 -0.70
N ASP A 2 -6.00 -28.28 0.30
CA ASP A 2 -6.21 -27.37 1.43
C ASP A 2 -5.80 -25.92 1.14
N GLY A 3 -4.73 -25.70 0.36
CA GLY A 3 -4.27 -24.34 0.00
C GLY A 3 -5.24 -23.53 -0.86
N ALA A 4 -5.99 -24.19 -1.76
CA ALA A 4 -6.96 -23.52 -2.62
C ALA A 4 -8.18 -23.02 -1.82
N TRP A 5 -8.65 -23.81 -0.86
CA TRP A 5 -9.70 -23.38 0.05
C TRP A 5 -9.21 -22.28 1.00
N ALA A 6 -7.98 -22.40 1.50
CA ALA A 6 -7.37 -21.38 2.35
C ALA A 6 -7.32 -20.01 1.64
N VAL A 7 -6.79 -19.93 0.40
CA VAL A 7 -6.71 -18.66 -0.32
C VAL A 7 -8.10 -18.07 -0.62
N ILE A 8 -9.10 -18.90 -0.92
CA ILE A 8 -10.48 -18.44 -1.15
C ILE A 8 -11.09 -17.87 0.12
N LEU A 9 -10.96 -18.57 1.26
CA LEU A 9 -11.49 -18.11 2.55
C LEU A 9 -10.80 -16.83 3.03
N ILE A 10 -9.47 -16.78 2.92
CA ILE A 10 -8.67 -15.60 3.22
C ILE A 10 -9.09 -14.42 2.34
N SER A 11 -9.26 -14.65 1.03
CA SER A 11 -9.69 -13.62 0.08
C SER A 11 -11.10 -13.11 0.39
N LEU A 12 -12.01 -13.99 0.80
CA LEU A 12 -13.35 -13.61 1.22
C LEU A 12 -13.32 -12.79 2.52
N ALA A 13 -12.57 -13.22 3.52
CA ALA A 13 -12.40 -12.50 4.78
C ALA A 13 -11.80 -11.11 4.56
N MET A 14 -10.76 -11.01 3.73
CA MET A 14 -10.13 -9.74 3.35
C MET A 14 -11.11 -8.83 2.60
N PHE A 15 -11.87 -9.36 1.63
CA PHE A 15 -12.88 -8.59 0.91
C PHE A 15 -13.92 -7.99 1.87
N VAL A 16 -14.52 -8.84 2.72
CA VAL A 16 -15.57 -8.43 3.66
C VAL A 16 -15.03 -7.45 4.68
N GLY A 17 -13.88 -7.76 5.31
CA GLY A 17 -13.25 -6.89 6.31
C GLY A 17 -12.89 -5.52 5.74
N CYS A 18 -12.23 -5.49 4.59
CA CYS A 18 -11.88 -4.25 3.90
C CYS A 18 -13.12 -3.42 3.54
N PHE A 19 -14.17 -4.06 3.02
CA PHE A 19 -15.40 -3.37 2.61
C PHE A 19 -16.19 -2.84 3.82
N MET A 20 -16.35 -3.64 4.88
CA MET A 20 -17.04 -3.23 6.10
C MET A 20 -16.33 -2.06 6.79
N LEU A 21 -15.01 -2.14 6.94
CA LEU A 21 -14.23 -1.09 7.60
C LEU A 21 -14.16 0.18 6.73
N GLY A 22 -14.08 0.04 5.41
CA GLY A 22 -14.15 1.16 4.47
C GLY A 22 -15.52 1.86 4.45
N ILE A 23 -16.61 1.19 4.83
CA ILE A 23 -17.93 1.82 4.94
C ILE A 23 -18.04 2.72 6.18
N ILE A 24 -17.22 2.51 7.22
CA ILE A 24 -17.33 3.23 8.51
C ILE A 24 -17.38 4.76 8.32
N PRO A 25 -16.46 5.41 7.58
CA PRO A 25 -16.52 6.87 7.39
C PRO A 25 -17.83 7.34 6.74
N LEU A 26 -18.43 6.56 5.83
CA LEU A 26 -19.68 6.91 5.14
C LEU A 26 -20.92 6.85 6.04
N LEU A 27 -20.86 6.08 7.12
CA LEU A 27 -21.98 5.94 8.07
C LEU A 27 -22.07 7.13 9.03
N ILE A 28 -21.00 7.90 9.17
CA ILE A 28 -20.92 9.01 10.11
C ILE A 28 -21.28 10.31 9.40
N ASN A 29 -22.26 11.05 9.93
CA ASN A 29 -22.56 12.40 9.45
C ASN A 29 -21.56 13.38 10.09
N LEU A 30 -20.61 13.86 9.28
CA LEU A 30 -19.49 14.67 9.73
C LEU A 30 -19.65 16.12 9.24
N SER A 31 -19.28 17.08 10.09
CA SER A 31 -19.05 18.45 9.64
C SER A 31 -17.73 18.54 8.86
N GLU A 32 -17.55 19.60 8.06
CA GLU A 32 -16.31 19.83 7.29
C GLU A 32 -15.04 19.73 8.14
N GLN A 33 -15.05 20.31 9.34
CA GLN A 33 -13.92 20.25 10.28
C GLN A 33 -13.60 18.81 10.72
N LYS A 34 -14.63 18.00 11.02
CA LYS A 34 -14.43 16.59 11.41
C LYS A 34 -13.97 15.76 10.22
N LEU A 35 -14.47 16.06 9.02
CA LEU A 35 -14.05 15.39 7.78
C LEU A 35 -12.58 15.68 7.45
N GLN A 36 -12.13 16.91 7.68
CA GLN A 36 -10.71 17.27 7.56
C GLN A 36 -9.87 16.45 8.55
N LEU A 37 -10.20 16.43 9.84
CA LEU A 37 -9.47 15.63 10.84
C LEU A 37 -9.45 14.14 10.49
N ILE A 38 -10.57 13.59 10.04
CA ILE A 38 -10.66 12.17 9.62
C ILE A 38 -9.80 11.90 8.38
N THR A 39 -9.70 12.85 7.45
CA THR A 39 -8.82 12.74 6.28
C THR A 39 -7.34 12.83 6.68
N VAL A 40 -6.98 13.72 7.61
CA VAL A 40 -5.62 13.79 8.17
C VAL A 40 -5.26 12.50 8.92
N LEU A 41 -6.19 11.97 9.71
CA LEU A 41 -6.04 10.68 10.38
C LEU A 41 -5.82 9.57 9.33
N GLY A 42 -6.64 9.54 8.28
CA GLY A 42 -6.50 8.63 7.14
C GLY A 42 -5.11 8.73 6.51
N ALA A 43 -4.62 9.94 6.21
CA ALA A 43 -3.28 10.16 5.66
C ALA A 43 -2.18 9.58 6.55
N GLY A 44 -2.28 9.84 7.86
CA GLY A 44 -1.35 9.30 8.86
C GLY A 44 -1.39 7.78 8.92
N LEU A 45 -2.59 7.19 8.88
CA LEU A 45 -2.80 5.75 8.82
C LEU A 45 -2.14 5.13 7.57
N LEU A 46 -2.33 5.71 6.38
CA LEU A 46 -1.69 5.22 5.14
C LEU A 46 -0.15 5.22 5.27
N CYS A 47 0.41 6.34 5.73
CA CYS A 47 1.86 6.51 5.88
C CYS A 47 2.45 5.57 6.96
N GLY A 48 1.82 5.55 8.15
CA GLY A 48 2.24 4.72 9.27
C GLY A 48 2.22 3.24 8.90
N THR A 49 1.12 2.78 8.31
CA THR A 49 0.97 1.39 7.86
C THR A 49 2.03 0.98 6.84
N ALA A 50 2.36 1.83 5.87
CA ALA A 50 3.43 1.54 4.91
C ALA A 50 4.77 1.30 5.61
N LEU A 51 5.12 2.19 6.55
CA LEU A 51 6.42 2.22 7.23
C LEU A 51 6.56 1.22 8.37
N SER A 52 5.47 0.92 9.09
CA SER A 52 5.52 0.11 10.32
C SER A 52 5.04 -1.34 10.14
N ILE A 53 4.32 -1.64 9.04
CA ILE A 53 3.80 -2.99 8.78
C ILE A 53 4.36 -3.51 7.46
N ILE A 54 4.08 -2.84 6.33
CA ILE A 54 4.35 -3.42 5.01
C ILE A 54 5.85 -3.49 4.69
N ILE A 55 6.59 -2.41 4.96
CA ILE A 55 8.04 -2.37 4.70
C ILE A 55 8.80 -3.38 5.57
N PRO A 56 8.65 -3.39 6.90
CA PRO A 56 9.36 -4.35 7.76
C PRO A 56 9.11 -5.80 7.34
N GLU A 57 7.84 -6.18 7.18
CA GLU A 57 7.43 -7.53 6.77
C GLU A 57 8.01 -7.89 5.38
N GLY A 58 7.95 -6.96 4.43
CA GLY A 58 8.51 -7.15 3.10
C GLY A 58 10.04 -7.35 3.10
N VAL A 59 10.75 -6.60 3.96
CA VAL A 59 12.19 -6.74 4.14
C VAL A 59 12.53 -8.10 4.73
N GLU A 60 11.80 -8.52 5.76
CA GLU A 60 12.02 -9.80 6.44
C GLU A 60 11.87 -10.98 5.48
N LEU A 61 10.78 -11.06 4.72
CA LEU A 61 10.58 -12.15 3.74
C LEU A 61 11.65 -12.19 2.65
N VAL A 62 12.16 -11.03 2.18
CA VAL A 62 13.27 -10.99 1.21
C VAL A 62 14.56 -11.48 1.84
N GLN A 63 14.82 -11.15 3.12
CA GLN A 63 16.01 -11.57 3.85
C GLN A 63 15.99 -13.06 4.19
N GLU A 64 14.87 -13.57 4.70
CA GLU A 64 14.64 -15.01 4.91
C GLU A 64 14.83 -15.77 3.61
N SER A 65 14.26 -15.22 2.52
CA SER A 65 14.40 -15.88 1.23
C SER A 65 15.86 -15.96 0.76
N TRP A 66 16.65 -14.92 1.04
CA TRP A 66 18.07 -14.92 0.72
C TRP A 66 18.88 -15.87 1.61
N LYS A 67 18.54 -15.95 2.90
CA LYS A 67 19.20 -16.81 3.89
C LYS A 67 19.02 -18.29 3.54
N ASP A 68 17.80 -18.71 3.24
CA ASP A 68 17.49 -20.10 2.85
C ASP A 68 18.24 -20.51 1.57
N TRP A 69 18.34 -19.59 0.60
CA TRP A 69 19.12 -19.82 -0.62
C TRP A 69 20.62 -20.02 -0.31
N TYR A 70 21.19 -19.19 0.57
CA TYR A 70 22.61 -19.28 0.94
C TYR A 70 22.93 -20.56 1.72
N CYS A 71 22.08 -20.95 2.68
CA CYS A 71 22.22 -22.19 3.44
C CYS A 71 22.17 -23.42 2.53
N SER A 72 21.24 -23.43 1.57
CA SER A 72 21.12 -24.52 0.59
C SER A 72 22.37 -24.64 -0.30
N ALA A 73 22.93 -23.51 -0.75
CA ALA A 73 24.15 -23.48 -1.58
C ALA A 73 25.43 -23.91 -0.82
N MET A 74 25.51 -23.69 0.49
CA MET A 74 26.62 -24.16 1.33
C MET A 74 26.51 -25.66 1.64
N GLY A 75 25.31 -26.19 1.86
CA GLY A 75 25.08 -27.61 2.15
C GLY A 75 25.37 -28.56 0.97
N GLU A 76 25.32 -28.07 -0.26
CA GLU A 76 25.55 -28.87 -1.48
C GLU A 76 27.05 -29.00 -1.85
N ASN A 77 27.93 -28.18 -1.27
CA ASN A 77 29.35 -28.10 -1.67
C ASN A 77 30.31 -29.08 -0.96
N GLN A 78 29.82 -30.04 -0.17
CA GLN A 78 30.71 -31.00 0.51
C GLN A 78 31.27 -32.13 -0.37
N ASN A 79 30.95 -32.21 -1.68
CA ASN A 79 31.35 -33.36 -2.50
C ASN A 79 31.94 -33.10 -3.90
N ILE A 80 32.22 -31.87 -4.37
CA ILE A 80 32.80 -31.71 -5.72
C ILE A 80 33.94 -30.67 -5.79
N SER A 81 35.07 -31.18 -6.28
CA SER A 81 36.35 -30.55 -6.63
C SER A 81 36.33 -29.05 -6.96
N GLU A 82 37.14 -28.32 -6.20
CA GLU A 82 37.48 -26.91 -6.34
C GLU A 82 38.17 -26.61 -7.69
N SER A 83 37.55 -25.82 -8.57
CA SER A 83 38.29 -24.92 -9.47
C SER A 83 37.41 -23.89 -10.20
N ASN A 84 36.16 -24.24 -10.55
CA ASN A 84 35.32 -23.35 -11.41
C ASN A 84 34.21 -22.59 -10.67
N SER A 85 33.97 -22.91 -9.39
CA SER A 85 32.84 -22.39 -8.59
C SER A 85 33.09 -20.99 -8.03
N THR A 86 34.36 -20.57 -7.94
CA THR A 86 34.77 -19.31 -7.30
C THR A 86 34.34 -18.07 -8.08
N LEU A 87 34.27 -18.15 -9.42
CA LEU A 87 33.91 -17.03 -10.29
C LEU A 87 32.39 -16.77 -10.33
N HIS A 88 31.56 -17.81 -10.19
CA HIS A 88 30.10 -17.67 -10.13
C HIS A 88 29.61 -17.24 -8.73
N LEU A 89 30.29 -17.69 -7.67
CA LEU A 89 30.03 -17.27 -6.29
C LEU A 89 30.47 -15.81 -6.03
N THR A 90 31.52 -15.32 -6.70
CA THR A 90 31.94 -13.90 -6.61
C THR A 90 31.11 -12.96 -7.48
N ALA A 91 30.60 -13.40 -8.63
CA ALA A 91 29.64 -12.61 -9.40
C ALA A 91 28.31 -12.38 -8.65
N ARG A 92 27.85 -13.36 -7.86
CA ARG A 92 26.64 -13.23 -7.00
C ARG A 92 26.87 -12.53 -5.67
N LYS A 93 28.12 -12.28 -5.25
CA LYS A 93 28.44 -11.42 -4.08
C LYS A 93 27.99 -9.96 -4.27
N GLY A 94 27.67 -9.54 -5.50
CA GLY A 94 27.40 -8.14 -5.84
C GLY A 94 26.00 -7.62 -5.50
N LEU A 95 24.94 -8.44 -5.55
CA LEU A 95 23.58 -7.99 -5.24
C LEU A 95 23.17 -8.46 -3.85
N ARG A 96 23.41 -7.62 -2.85
CA ARG A 96 22.88 -7.83 -1.49
C ARG A 96 21.34 -7.82 -1.54
N PRO A 97 20.63 -8.55 -0.66
CA PRO A 97 19.16 -8.49 -0.57
C PRO A 97 18.62 -7.06 -0.43
N HIS A 98 19.40 -6.17 0.18
CA HIS A 98 19.12 -4.73 0.25
C HIS A 98 18.93 -4.05 -1.12
N PHE A 99 19.61 -4.52 -2.17
CA PHE A 99 19.42 -4.00 -3.53
C PHE A 99 18.01 -4.30 -4.03
N PHE A 100 17.54 -5.54 -3.87
CA PHE A 100 16.17 -5.93 -4.26
C PHE A 100 15.12 -5.18 -3.45
N ILE A 101 15.37 -4.96 -2.16
CA ILE A 101 14.48 -4.16 -1.31
C ILE A 101 14.31 -2.74 -1.86
N GLY A 102 15.43 -2.05 -2.09
CA GLY A 102 15.43 -0.68 -2.61
C GLY A 102 14.79 -0.58 -4.00
N VAL A 103 15.15 -1.48 -4.92
CA VAL A 103 14.58 -1.51 -6.27
C VAL A 103 13.08 -1.76 -6.25
N SER A 104 12.60 -2.68 -5.41
CA SER A 104 11.17 -2.98 -5.30
C SER A 104 10.38 -1.76 -4.82
N LEU A 105 10.82 -1.11 -3.74
CA LEU A 105 10.20 0.11 -3.22
C LEU A 105 10.17 1.25 -4.24
N VAL A 106 11.33 1.55 -4.85
CA VAL A 106 11.46 2.63 -5.83
C VAL A 106 10.64 2.34 -7.08
N SER A 107 10.58 1.08 -7.52
CA SER A 107 9.78 0.70 -8.69
C SER A 107 8.28 0.88 -8.45
N GLY A 108 7.76 0.53 -7.27
CA GLY A 108 6.37 0.78 -6.89
C GLY A 108 6.05 2.28 -6.84
N PHE A 109 6.91 3.08 -6.21
CA PHE A 109 6.75 4.53 -6.14
C PHE A 109 6.77 5.17 -7.54
N THR A 110 7.74 4.77 -8.37
CA THR A 110 7.91 5.30 -9.74
C THR A 110 6.76 4.88 -10.64
N LEU A 111 6.23 3.66 -10.50
CA LEU A 111 5.06 3.22 -11.24
C LEU A 111 3.85 4.09 -10.91
N MET A 112 3.61 4.40 -9.64
CA MET A 112 2.53 5.30 -9.26
C MET A 112 2.71 6.70 -9.84
N PHE A 113 3.94 7.23 -9.83
CA PHE A 113 4.25 8.48 -10.52
C PHE A 113 3.89 8.42 -12.00
N VAL A 114 4.32 7.38 -12.72
CA VAL A 114 4.01 7.23 -14.16
C VAL A 114 2.51 7.13 -14.40
N VAL A 115 1.78 6.36 -13.58
CA VAL A 115 0.32 6.24 -13.68
C VAL A 115 -0.35 7.59 -13.47
N ASP A 116 0.08 8.36 -12.47
CA ASP A 116 -0.42 9.70 -12.18
C ASP A 116 -0.18 10.66 -13.34
N GLN A 117 1.02 10.64 -13.91
CA GLN A 117 1.36 11.45 -15.09
C GLN A 117 0.52 11.09 -16.32
N ILE A 118 0.31 9.79 -16.59
CA ILE A 118 -0.52 9.33 -17.70
C ILE A 118 -1.98 9.73 -17.49
N ALA A 119 -2.52 9.53 -16.28
CA ALA A 119 -3.91 9.89 -15.95
C ALA A 119 -4.15 11.39 -16.11
N ASN A 120 -3.21 12.22 -15.62
CA ASN A 120 -3.28 13.67 -15.74
C ASN A 120 -3.17 14.12 -17.21
N TYR A 121 -2.27 13.52 -17.98
CA TYR A 121 -2.12 13.79 -19.41
C TYR A 121 -3.40 13.47 -20.20
N CYS A 122 -3.99 12.28 -19.98
CA CYS A 122 -5.24 11.89 -20.62
C CYS A 122 -6.40 12.85 -20.26
N SER A 123 -6.48 13.29 -19.00
CA SER A 123 -7.53 14.20 -18.55
C SER A 123 -7.47 15.59 -19.21
N MET A 124 -6.28 16.06 -19.60
CA MET A 124 -6.12 17.33 -20.33
C MET A 124 -6.62 17.24 -21.78
N HIS A 125 -6.59 16.07 -22.41
CA HIS A 125 -6.92 15.89 -23.82
C HIS A 125 -8.43 15.67 -24.10
N GLU A 126 -9.25 15.40 -23.07
CA GLU A 126 -10.72 15.33 -23.18
C GLU A 126 -11.43 16.48 -22.41
N PRO A 127 -11.73 17.62 -23.08
CA PRO A 127 -12.36 18.77 -22.44
C PRO A 127 -13.79 18.55 -21.92
N ARG A 128 -14.48 17.47 -22.32
CA ARG A 128 -15.90 17.24 -21.98
C ARG A 128 -16.13 16.51 -20.65
N ALA A 129 -15.11 15.87 -20.07
CA ALA A 129 -15.20 15.16 -18.78
C ALA A 129 -14.78 16.04 -17.57
N ARG A 130 -14.58 17.34 -17.78
CA ARG A 130 -13.89 18.25 -16.85
C ARG A 130 -14.70 18.70 -15.62
N MET A 131 -15.88 18.14 -15.38
CA MET A 131 -16.81 18.73 -14.42
C MET A 131 -16.75 18.16 -12.99
N TYR A 132 -16.06 17.03 -12.69
CA TYR A 132 -16.14 16.47 -11.32
C TYR A 132 -14.95 15.73 -10.67
N SER A 133 -13.91 15.20 -11.34
CA SER A 133 -13.16 14.09 -10.68
C SER A 133 -11.76 13.73 -11.21
N GLY A 134 -10.89 14.68 -11.57
CA GLY A 134 -9.54 14.35 -12.06
C GLY A 134 -8.66 13.68 -10.99
N ASN A 135 -8.37 14.41 -9.90
CA ASN A 135 -7.47 13.95 -8.84
C ASN A 135 -8.00 12.74 -8.06
N SER A 136 -9.31 12.64 -7.86
CA SER A 136 -9.96 11.54 -7.11
C SER A 136 -9.96 10.22 -7.86
N VAL A 137 -10.08 10.24 -9.19
CA VAL A 137 -9.98 9.05 -10.03
C VAL A 137 -8.54 8.56 -10.07
N THR A 138 -7.56 9.46 -10.23
CA THR A 138 -6.14 9.08 -10.24
C THR A 138 -5.70 8.48 -8.91
N ALA A 139 -6.10 9.08 -7.78
CA ALA A 139 -5.82 8.54 -6.45
C ALA A 139 -6.44 7.15 -6.25
N THR A 140 -7.67 6.94 -6.73
CA THR A 140 -8.29 5.61 -6.61
C THR A 140 -7.66 4.59 -7.54
N LEU A 141 -7.30 4.98 -8.76
CA LEU A 141 -6.59 4.10 -9.69
C LEU A 141 -5.24 3.66 -9.09
N GLY A 142 -4.50 4.59 -8.49
CA GLY A 142 -3.28 4.29 -7.76
C GLY A 142 -3.51 3.30 -6.61
N LEU A 143 -4.53 3.54 -5.79
CA LEU A 143 -4.91 2.62 -4.71
C LEU A 143 -5.42 1.26 -5.20
N LEU A 144 -6.03 1.20 -6.39
CA LEU A 144 -6.46 -0.06 -7.00
C LEU A 144 -5.26 -0.91 -7.42
N ILE A 145 -4.25 -0.29 -8.03
CA ILE A 145 -3.00 -0.96 -8.41
C ILE A 145 -2.22 -1.39 -7.16
N HIS A 146 -2.19 -0.56 -6.12
CA HIS A 146 -1.65 -0.93 -4.79
C HIS A 146 -2.36 -2.18 -4.24
N ALA A 147 -3.70 -2.18 -4.21
CA ALA A 147 -4.46 -3.33 -3.75
C ALA A 147 -4.23 -4.58 -4.62
N ALA A 148 -4.03 -4.43 -5.93
CA ALA A 148 -3.66 -5.52 -6.82
C ALA A 148 -2.27 -6.10 -6.47
N ALA A 149 -1.29 -5.25 -6.17
CA ALA A 149 0.04 -5.67 -5.75
C ALA A 149 0.01 -6.45 -4.43
N ASP A 150 -0.77 -6.01 -3.44
CA ASP A 150 -1.00 -6.79 -2.21
C ASP A 150 -1.59 -8.16 -2.50
N GLY A 151 -2.54 -8.22 -3.44
CA GLY A 151 -3.16 -9.48 -3.87
C GLY A 151 -2.12 -10.44 -4.45
N VAL A 152 -1.22 -9.95 -5.31
CA VAL A 152 -0.12 -10.76 -5.85
C VAL A 152 0.77 -11.30 -4.74
N ALA A 153 1.17 -10.45 -3.79
CA ALA A 153 1.98 -10.87 -2.65
C ALA A 153 1.27 -11.95 -1.81
N LEU A 154 0.01 -11.73 -1.44
CA LEU A 154 -0.79 -12.67 -0.66
C LEU A 154 -1.01 -14.00 -1.40
N GLY A 155 -1.26 -13.95 -2.70
CA GLY A 155 -1.42 -15.15 -3.53
C GLY A 155 -0.12 -15.96 -3.65
N ALA A 156 1.03 -15.28 -3.73
CA ALA A 156 2.35 -15.93 -3.70
C ALA A 156 2.63 -16.56 -2.33
N ALA A 157 2.25 -15.89 -1.22
CA ALA A 157 2.36 -16.42 0.13
C ALA A 157 1.47 -17.66 0.32
N ALA A 158 0.22 -17.61 -0.13
CA ALA A 158 -0.71 -18.74 -0.08
C ALA A 158 -0.24 -19.95 -0.91
N ALA A 159 0.55 -19.71 -1.96
CA ALA A 159 1.18 -20.77 -2.72
C ALA A 159 2.44 -21.33 -2.02
N SER A 160 2.99 -20.69 -1.00
CA SER A 160 4.10 -21.22 -0.20
C SER A 160 3.67 -22.43 0.62
N SER A 161 4.60 -23.33 0.95
CA SER A 161 4.35 -24.48 1.84
C SER A 161 4.49 -24.15 3.33
N GLN A 162 4.92 -22.92 3.67
CA GLN A 162 5.13 -22.50 5.05
C GLN A 162 3.86 -21.83 5.60
N VAL A 163 3.17 -22.52 6.51
CA VAL A 163 1.91 -22.03 7.11
C VAL A 163 2.13 -20.77 7.96
N SER A 164 3.28 -20.65 8.63
CA SER A 164 3.66 -19.45 9.39
C SER A 164 3.61 -18.21 8.52
N VAL A 165 4.30 -18.23 7.38
CA VAL A 165 4.31 -17.13 6.41
C VAL A 165 2.92 -16.80 5.90
N GLN A 166 2.09 -17.82 5.62
CA GLN A 166 0.71 -17.58 5.18
C GLN A 166 -0.10 -16.82 6.22
N VAL A 167 0.03 -17.18 7.51
CA VAL A 167 -0.70 -16.56 8.62
C VAL A 167 -0.18 -15.15 8.90
N VAL A 168 1.15 -14.97 8.97
CA VAL A 168 1.77 -13.65 9.23
C VAL A 168 1.41 -12.68 8.11
N VAL A 169 1.62 -13.06 6.84
CA VAL A 169 1.28 -12.21 5.69
C VAL A 169 -0.22 -11.93 5.63
N PHE A 170 -1.08 -12.89 5.99
CA PHE A 170 -2.52 -12.67 6.06
C PHE A 170 -2.89 -11.59 7.06
N PHE A 171 -2.38 -11.68 8.30
CA PHE A 171 -2.64 -10.67 9.32
C PHE A 171 -2.03 -9.32 8.96
N ALA A 172 -0.78 -9.31 8.47
CA ALA A 172 -0.13 -8.09 7.99
C ALA A 172 -0.97 -7.42 6.90
N VAL A 173 -1.48 -8.19 5.92
CA VAL A 173 -2.32 -7.68 4.83
C VAL A 173 -3.65 -7.13 5.32
N ILE A 174 -4.37 -7.85 6.16
CA ILE A 174 -5.64 -7.35 6.70
C ILE A 174 -5.44 -6.10 7.55
N LEU A 175 -4.42 -6.11 8.42
CA LEU A 175 -4.11 -4.99 9.31
C LEU A 175 -3.75 -3.73 8.54
N HIS A 176 -3.20 -3.83 7.33
CA HIS A 176 -2.96 -2.66 6.48
C HIS A 176 -4.10 -2.33 5.50
N LYS A 177 -4.92 -3.30 5.10
CA LYS A 177 -6.09 -3.08 4.21
C LYS A 177 -7.15 -2.19 4.85
N ALA A 178 -7.38 -2.41 6.14
CA ALA A 178 -8.40 -1.71 6.90
C ALA A 178 -8.12 -0.20 7.02
N PRO A 179 -6.92 0.23 7.48
CA PRO A 179 -6.51 1.62 7.44
C PRO A 179 -6.49 2.20 6.01
N ALA A 180 -6.08 1.41 5.02
CA ALA A 180 -6.08 1.82 3.62
C ALA A 180 -7.49 2.15 3.09
N ALA A 181 -8.46 1.28 3.34
CA ALA A 181 -9.85 1.47 2.94
C ALA A 181 -10.48 2.67 3.64
N PHE A 182 -10.19 2.84 4.94
CA PHE A 182 -10.61 4.01 5.70
C PHE A 182 -10.07 5.29 5.08
N GLY A 183 -8.75 5.37 4.84
CA GLY A 183 -8.11 6.54 4.23
C GLY A 183 -8.64 6.89 2.84
N LEU A 184 -8.86 5.88 1.98
CA LEU A 184 -9.47 6.05 0.66
C LEU A 184 -10.85 6.72 0.76
N VAL A 185 -11.73 6.17 1.60
CA VAL A 185 -13.11 6.64 1.69
C VAL A 185 -13.17 8.03 2.32
N SER A 186 -12.38 8.29 3.36
CA SER A 186 -12.23 9.62 3.96
C SER A 186 -11.79 10.66 2.93
N PHE A 187 -10.77 10.33 2.12
CA PHE A 187 -10.31 11.19 1.03
C PHE A 187 -11.40 11.45 -0.02
N LEU A 188 -12.11 10.41 -0.48
CA LEU A 188 -13.16 10.58 -1.48
C LEU A 188 -14.37 11.37 -0.96
N MET A 189 -14.70 11.23 0.33
CA MET A 189 -15.70 12.07 0.99
C MET A 189 -15.24 13.53 1.04
N HIS A 190 -13.97 13.78 1.38
CA HIS A 190 -13.39 15.13 1.41
C HIS A 190 -13.24 15.75 0.00
N ALA A 191 -13.09 14.91 -1.03
CA ALA A 191 -13.14 15.32 -2.42
C ALA A 191 -14.57 15.64 -2.91
N GLY A 192 -15.61 15.38 -2.11
CA GLY A 192 -17.00 15.75 -2.42
C GLY A 192 -17.73 14.79 -3.35
N LEU A 193 -17.24 13.54 -3.52
CA LEU A 193 -17.90 12.57 -4.39
C LEU A 193 -19.22 12.07 -3.79
N GLU A 194 -20.18 11.73 -4.66
CA GLU A 194 -21.43 11.13 -4.23
C GLU A 194 -21.22 9.76 -3.56
N ARG A 195 -21.99 9.46 -2.50
CA ARG A 195 -21.89 8.20 -1.73
C ARG A 195 -21.88 6.94 -2.61
N LYS A 196 -22.74 6.89 -3.65
CA LYS A 196 -22.80 5.75 -4.58
C LYS A 196 -21.50 5.58 -5.38
N THR A 197 -20.89 6.70 -5.77
CA THR A 197 -19.61 6.70 -6.48
C THR A 197 -18.51 6.23 -5.54
N ILE A 198 -18.46 6.72 -4.30
CA ILE A 198 -17.50 6.28 -3.28
C ILE A 198 -17.63 4.78 -3.02
N GLN A 199 -18.85 4.25 -2.88
CA GLN A 199 -19.10 2.82 -2.69
C GLN A 199 -18.59 1.98 -3.87
N LYS A 200 -18.72 2.46 -5.11
CA LYS A 200 -18.15 1.77 -6.29
C LYS A 200 -16.62 1.73 -6.24
N HIS A 201 -15.98 2.84 -5.86
CA HIS A 201 -14.52 2.92 -5.72
C HIS A 201 -14.03 2.00 -4.59
N LEU A 202 -14.71 1.99 -3.45
CA LEU A 202 -14.43 1.07 -2.34
C LEU A 202 -14.62 -0.40 -2.74
N LEU A 203 -15.68 -0.73 -3.47
CA LEU A 203 -15.93 -2.09 -3.96
C LEU A 203 -14.82 -2.56 -4.91
N ALA A 204 -14.38 -1.71 -5.84
CA ALA A 204 -13.28 -2.02 -6.73
C ALA A 204 -11.97 -2.24 -5.95
N PHE A 205 -11.67 -1.35 -5.00
CA PHE A 205 -10.51 -1.45 -4.12
C PHE A 205 -10.52 -2.74 -3.29
N SER A 206 -11.64 -3.08 -2.65
CA SER A 206 -11.75 -4.27 -1.80
C SER A 206 -11.70 -5.57 -2.60
N ALA A 207 -12.15 -5.56 -3.87
CA ALA A 207 -12.13 -6.73 -4.76
C ALA A 207 -10.77 -6.98 -5.41
N ALA A 208 -9.96 -5.96 -5.66
CA ALA A 208 -8.70 -6.10 -6.41
C ALA A 208 -7.72 -7.10 -5.78
N ALA A 209 -7.48 -7.00 -4.47
CA ALA A 209 -6.59 -7.95 -3.78
C ALA A 209 -7.10 -9.40 -3.81
N PRO A 210 -8.36 -9.70 -3.42
CA PRO A 210 -8.94 -11.03 -3.55
C PRO A 210 -8.78 -11.64 -4.95
N LEU A 211 -9.11 -10.86 -5.99
CA LEU A 211 -9.04 -11.34 -7.37
C LEU A 211 -7.60 -11.66 -7.77
N MET A 212 -6.66 -10.77 -7.45
CA MET A 212 -5.25 -10.98 -7.77
C MET A 212 -4.60 -12.07 -6.91
N ALA A 213 -5.02 -12.25 -5.65
CA ALA A 213 -4.51 -13.32 -4.79
C ALA A 213 -4.92 -14.71 -5.29
N ILE A 214 -6.20 -14.87 -5.64
CA ILE A 214 -6.71 -16.12 -6.21
C ILE A 214 -6.01 -16.40 -7.55
N SER A 215 -5.94 -15.42 -8.44
CA SER A 215 -5.27 -15.56 -9.73
C SER A 215 -3.81 -15.95 -9.57
N THR A 216 -3.07 -15.24 -8.72
CA THR A 216 -1.64 -15.49 -8.48
C THR A 216 -1.41 -16.87 -7.88
N TYR A 217 -2.22 -17.29 -6.89
CA TYR A 217 -2.14 -18.62 -6.32
C TYR A 217 -2.25 -19.72 -7.38
N PHE A 218 -3.23 -19.64 -8.28
CA PHE A 218 -3.40 -20.65 -9.33
C PHE A 218 -2.28 -20.62 -10.36
N ILE A 219 -1.80 -19.42 -10.75
CA ILE A 219 -0.67 -19.27 -11.68
C ILE A 219 0.61 -19.88 -11.09
N LEU A 220 0.94 -19.56 -9.83
CA LEU A 220 2.13 -20.09 -9.15
C LEU A 220 1.99 -21.57 -8.77
N SER A 221 0.77 -22.06 -8.57
CA SER A 221 0.51 -23.49 -8.34
C SER A 221 0.65 -24.30 -9.61
N ALA A 222 0.29 -23.73 -10.77
CA ALA A 222 0.47 -24.35 -12.08
C ALA A 222 1.94 -24.29 -12.57
N THR A 223 2.72 -23.35 -12.03
CA THR A 223 4.14 -23.19 -12.36
C THR A 223 5.00 -23.98 -11.35
N ASN A 224 5.96 -24.78 -11.83
CA ASN A 224 6.89 -25.55 -10.97
C ASN A 224 7.98 -24.65 -10.33
N GLY A 225 7.58 -23.54 -9.71
CA GLY A 225 8.49 -22.66 -8.96
C GLY A 225 8.84 -23.23 -7.58
N SER A 226 10.07 -23.02 -7.14
CA SER A 226 10.50 -23.41 -5.78
C SER A 226 9.80 -22.56 -4.71
N SER A 227 9.66 -23.11 -3.50
CA SER A 227 9.16 -22.37 -2.31
C SER A 227 9.94 -21.08 -2.08
N GLN A 228 11.26 -21.11 -2.32
CA GLN A 228 12.14 -19.95 -2.25
C GLN A 228 11.69 -18.76 -3.11
N ASN A 229 11.36 -19.07 -4.37
CA ASN A 229 10.92 -18.07 -5.34
C ASN A 229 9.56 -17.49 -4.93
N ARG A 230 8.68 -18.31 -4.33
CA ARG A 230 7.38 -17.86 -3.81
C ARG A 230 7.58 -16.88 -2.66
N LEU A 231 8.47 -17.17 -1.72
CA LEU A 231 8.79 -16.28 -0.60
C LEU A 231 9.40 -14.94 -1.05
N SER A 232 10.34 -15.01 -2.01
CA SER A 232 10.93 -13.81 -2.62
C SER A 232 9.88 -12.97 -3.35
N THR A 233 8.98 -13.63 -4.11
CA THR A 233 7.88 -12.96 -4.82
C THR A 233 6.92 -12.27 -3.85
N THR A 234 6.60 -12.90 -2.72
CA THR A 234 5.79 -12.26 -1.66
C THR A 234 6.47 -11.01 -1.12
N GLY A 235 7.72 -11.12 -0.67
CA GLY A 235 8.46 -9.99 -0.10
C GLY A 235 8.64 -8.83 -1.08
N ILE A 236 9.06 -9.14 -2.31
CA ILE A 236 9.19 -8.15 -3.40
C ILE A 236 7.83 -7.50 -3.71
N GLY A 237 6.75 -8.29 -3.77
CA GLY A 237 5.40 -7.81 -4.02
C GLY A 237 4.91 -6.85 -2.93
N MET A 238 5.16 -7.16 -1.65
CA MET A 238 4.79 -6.28 -0.53
C MET A 238 5.61 -4.98 -0.55
N LEU A 239 6.91 -5.05 -0.83
CA LEU A 239 7.76 -3.85 -0.93
C LEU A 239 7.39 -2.97 -2.12
N PHE A 240 7.11 -3.59 -3.27
CA PHE A 240 6.53 -2.89 -4.42
C PHE A 240 5.23 -2.19 -4.02
N SER A 241 4.33 -2.92 -3.33
CA SER A 241 3.08 -2.35 -2.84
C SER A 241 3.29 -1.20 -1.85
N ALA A 242 4.23 -1.30 -0.91
CA ALA A 242 4.57 -0.23 0.01
C ALA A 242 5.07 1.03 -0.72
N GLY A 243 5.88 0.86 -1.77
CA GLY A 243 6.31 1.95 -2.64
C GLY A 243 5.13 2.67 -3.31
N THR A 244 4.16 1.91 -3.83
CA THR A 244 2.94 2.48 -4.40
C THR A 244 2.13 3.26 -3.36
N PHE A 245 2.04 2.72 -2.14
CA PHE A 245 1.26 3.30 -1.06
C PHE A 245 1.86 4.59 -0.50
N LEU A 246 3.19 4.63 -0.36
CA LEU A 246 3.93 5.83 0.02
C LEU A 246 3.75 6.97 -0.99
N TYR A 247 3.71 6.67 -2.29
CA TYR A 247 3.42 7.69 -3.31
C TYR A 247 2.05 8.32 -3.08
N VAL A 248 1.00 7.50 -2.97
CA VAL A 248 -0.37 8.00 -2.76
C VAL A 248 -0.46 8.86 -1.49
N ALA A 249 0.11 8.38 -0.39
CA ALA A 249 0.08 9.09 0.88
C ALA A 249 0.80 10.46 0.81
N THR A 250 1.97 10.51 0.17
CA THR A 250 2.83 11.72 0.14
C THR A 250 2.47 12.71 -0.96
N VAL A 251 1.92 12.26 -2.08
CA VAL A 251 1.64 13.10 -3.25
C VAL A 251 0.18 13.53 -3.33
N HIS A 252 -0.77 12.63 -3.01
CA HIS A 252 -2.20 12.93 -3.16
C HIS A 252 -2.88 13.28 -1.85
N VAL A 253 -2.51 12.65 -0.74
CA VAL A 253 -3.26 12.82 0.52
C VAL A 253 -2.67 13.93 1.39
N LEU A 254 -1.36 13.88 1.69
CA LEU A 254 -0.71 14.84 2.58
C LEU A 254 -0.68 16.30 2.05
N PRO A 255 -0.46 16.56 0.74
CA PRO A 255 -0.48 17.92 0.21
C PRO A 255 -1.88 18.51 0.11
N GLU A 256 -2.90 17.69 -0.18
CA GLU A 256 -4.30 18.12 -0.28
C GLU A 256 -4.82 18.66 1.06
N ILE A 257 -4.46 17.98 2.18
CA ILE A 257 -4.83 18.45 3.52
C ILE A 257 -4.14 19.75 3.93
N ASN A 258 -2.90 19.99 3.45
CA ASN A 258 -2.15 21.21 3.76
C ASN A 258 -2.68 22.41 2.95
N SER A 259 -3.16 22.16 1.73
CA SER A 259 -3.60 23.21 0.81
C SER A 259 -5.02 23.71 1.09
N ARG A 260 -5.93 22.84 1.59
CA ARG A 260 -7.33 23.20 1.84
C ARG A 260 -7.64 23.77 3.22
N GLY A 261 -6.78 23.57 4.22
CA GLY A 261 -6.88 24.27 5.51
C GLY A 261 -6.87 25.80 5.37
N HIS A 262 -6.41 26.33 4.24
CA HIS A 262 -6.35 27.75 3.92
C HIS A 262 -7.65 28.36 3.37
N GLN A 263 -8.60 27.58 2.83
CA GLN A 263 -9.82 28.15 2.24
C GLN A 263 -10.93 28.43 3.26
N SER A 264 -10.98 27.70 4.37
CA SER A 264 -11.99 27.89 5.41
C SER A 264 -11.77 29.14 6.27
N SER A 265 -10.58 29.77 6.22
CA SER A 265 -10.23 30.95 7.03
C SER A 265 -10.43 32.29 6.29
N THR A 266 -10.65 32.29 4.97
CA THR A 266 -10.62 33.51 4.14
C THR A 266 -11.96 34.18 3.87
N HIS A 267 -13.09 33.70 4.42
CA HIS A 267 -14.40 34.33 4.18
C HIS A 267 -14.78 35.45 5.18
N LEU A 268 -13.79 36.07 5.83
CA LEU A 268 -14.03 37.28 6.63
C LEU A 268 -12.82 38.22 6.51
N HIS A 269 -12.75 39.00 5.43
CA HIS A 269 -12.40 40.43 5.42
C HIS A 269 -12.05 40.89 3.99
N HIS A 270 -12.91 41.75 3.46
CA HIS A 270 -12.58 42.64 2.35
C HIS A 270 -11.79 43.82 2.93
N HIS A 271 -10.57 44.11 2.44
CA HIS A 271 -10.02 45.45 2.14
C HIS A 271 -8.52 45.40 1.74
N THR A 272 -8.28 45.87 0.51
CA THR A 272 -7.14 46.68 0.02
C THR A 272 -5.77 46.63 0.71
N GLY A 273 -4.73 46.24 -0.05
CA GLY A 273 -3.38 46.81 0.11
C GLY A 273 -2.21 45.82 0.15
N THR A 274 -1.41 45.83 -0.92
CA THR A 274 0.06 45.70 -0.96
C THR A 274 0.76 44.45 -0.37
N GLY A 275 1.47 43.72 -1.23
CA GLY A 275 2.64 42.91 -0.86
C GLY A 275 2.36 41.42 -0.63
N ALA A 276 2.30 40.65 -1.71
CA ALA A 276 2.16 39.19 -1.68
C ALA A 276 3.42 38.51 -1.10
N TYR A 277 3.45 38.36 0.23
CA TYR A 277 4.13 37.22 0.86
C TYR A 277 3.07 36.14 1.08
N GLN A 278 3.06 35.15 0.20
CA GLN A 278 2.22 33.97 0.32
C GLN A 278 2.74 33.14 1.50
N GLN A 279 2.19 33.42 2.68
CA GLN A 279 2.51 32.75 3.93
C GLN A 279 2.07 31.29 3.82
N GLN A 280 3.03 30.40 3.53
CA GLN A 280 2.85 28.95 3.57
C GLN A 280 2.62 28.52 5.02
N GLY A 281 1.36 28.47 5.47
CA GLY A 281 1.01 27.93 6.78
C GLY A 281 1.09 26.41 6.77
N GLY A 282 1.76 25.80 7.75
CA GLY A 282 1.72 24.36 7.97
C GLY A 282 0.40 23.91 8.61
N LEU A 283 0.26 22.61 8.85
CA LEU A 283 -0.88 22.03 9.58
C LEU A 283 -1.04 22.68 10.97
N GLY A 284 -2.28 22.93 11.38
CA GLY A 284 -2.59 23.35 12.74
C GLY A 284 -2.19 22.30 13.78
N ILE A 285 -2.17 22.68 15.06
CA ILE A 285 -1.74 21.78 16.16
C ILE A 285 -2.67 20.56 16.25
N THR A 286 -3.99 20.78 16.09
CA THR A 286 -5.00 19.72 16.13
C THR A 286 -4.82 18.72 14.99
N GLU A 287 -4.54 19.20 13.78
CA GLU A 287 -4.29 18.40 12.60
C GLU A 287 -2.97 17.66 12.73
N SER A 288 -1.93 18.33 13.21
CA SER A 288 -0.61 17.73 13.45
C SER A 288 -0.69 16.59 14.48
N LEU A 289 -1.38 16.79 15.61
CA LEU A 289 -1.64 15.73 16.60
C LEU A 289 -2.45 14.58 15.98
N THR A 290 -3.44 14.89 15.16
CA THR A 290 -4.25 13.88 14.46
C THR A 290 -3.42 13.05 13.48
N LEU A 291 -2.50 13.71 12.75
CA LEU A 291 -1.57 13.04 11.85
C LEU A 291 -0.63 12.10 12.63
N ILE A 292 -0.05 12.59 13.74
CA ILE A 292 0.83 11.82 14.61
C ILE A 292 0.10 10.58 15.14
N LEU A 293 -1.14 10.75 15.63
CA LEU A 293 -1.99 9.64 16.08
C LEU A 293 -2.26 8.64 14.94
N GLY A 294 -2.56 9.14 13.74
CA GLY A 294 -2.75 8.31 12.55
C GLY A 294 -1.51 7.51 12.19
N THR A 295 -0.32 8.12 12.22
CA THR A 295 0.94 7.41 11.95
C THR A 295 1.35 6.45 13.07
N GLY A 296 0.97 6.75 14.31
CA GLY A 296 1.33 5.95 15.49
C GLY A 296 0.45 4.72 15.68
N LEU A 297 -0.82 4.76 15.28
CA LEU A 297 -1.74 3.64 15.46
C LEU A 297 -1.25 2.34 14.77
N PRO A 298 -0.77 2.36 13.50
CA PRO A 298 -0.20 1.18 12.86
C PRO A 298 1.08 0.66 13.52
N VAL A 299 1.86 1.55 14.16
CA VAL A 299 3.04 1.14 14.93
C VAL A 299 2.61 0.33 16.16
N LEU A 300 1.58 0.78 16.87
CA LEU A 300 1.02 0.04 18.01
C LEU A 300 0.42 -1.30 17.57
N LEU A 301 -0.23 -1.35 16.40
CA LEU A 301 -0.74 -2.60 15.84
C LEU A 301 0.39 -3.57 15.49
N ALA A 302 1.50 -3.06 14.93
CA ALA A 302 2.68 -3.86 14.63
C ALA A 302 3.31 -4.48 15.89
N LEU A 303 3.38 -3.72 17.00
CA LEU A 303 3.88 -4.23 18.30
C LEU A 303 2.96 -5.30 18.93
N GLY A 304 1.71 -5.39 18.50
CA GLY A 304 0.74 -6.37 18.99
C GLY A 304 0.71 -7.66 18.19
N LEU A 305 1.46 -7.75 17.08
CA LEU A 305 1.64 -8.99 16.36
C LEU A 305 2.59 -9.88 17.18
N PRO A 306 2.23 -11.15 17.45
CA PRO A 306 3.11 -12.05 18.16
C PRO A 306 4.39 -12.27 17.34
N ASP A 307 5.52 -11.94 17.93
CA ASP A 307 6.81 -12.47 17.50
C ASP A 307 6.79 -13.98 17.87
N ASP A 308 6.94 -14.84 16.85
CA ASP A 308 7.03 -16.32 16.90
C ASP A 308 5.75 -17.14 16.66
#